data_AF-A0A8H6K4K0-F1
#
_entry.id   AF-A0A8H6K4K0-F1
#
_cell.length_a   1.000
_cell.length_b   1.000
_cell.length_c   1.000
_cell.angle_alpha   90.00
_cell.angle_beta   90.00
_cell.angle_gamma   90.00
#
_symmetry.space_group_name_H-M   'P 1'
#
loop_
_entity.id
_entity.type
_entity.pdbx_description
1 polymer ?
#
loop_
_entity_poly.entity_id
_entity_poly.type
_entity_poly.pdbx_seq_one_letter_code
_entity_poly.pdbx_strand_id
1 'polypeptide(L)' 'MSDPQAYTVSWICAITAESVAARAFLDEEHVGPRQVAQYDNNSYILGKIGSYNAVIAALPDG' A
#
# COMPACT_ATOMS: atom_id res chain seq x y z
N MET A 1 -5.53 13.21 -3.79
CA MET A 1 -4.24 12.50 -3.99
C MET A 1 -3.41 12.69 -2.74
N SER A 2 -2.93 11.60 -2.15
CA SER A 2 -2.30 11.63 -0.82
C SER A 2 -0.82 12.01 -0.87
N ASP A 3 -0.36 12.74 0.15
CA ASP A 3 1.04 13.15 0.30
C ASP A 3 1.91 11.98 0.78
N PRO A 4 3.02 11.63 0.12
CA PRO A 4 3.86 10.48 0.50
C PRO A 4 4.44 10.59 1.92
N GLN A 5 4.71 11.81 2.40
CA GLN A 5 5.28 12.03 3.73
C GLN A 5 4.24 11.83 4.85
N ALA A 6 2.95 11.72 4.51
CA ALA A 6 1.90 11.44 5.48
C ALA A 6 1.81 9.95 5.86
N TYR A 7 2.49 9.06 5.13
CA TYR A 7 2.49 7.62 5.39
C TYR A 7 3.63 7.23 6.32
N THR A 8 3.27 6.63 7.45
CA THR A 8 4.19 6.34 8.55
C THR A 8 4.39 4.85 8.77
N VAL A 9 3.52 4.03 8.21
CA VAL A 9 3.56 2.57 8.31
C VAL A 9 3.60 1.98 6.90
N SER A 10 4.43 0.97 6.68
CA SER A 10 4.44 0.18 5.45
C SER A 10 4.29 -1.31 5.73
N TRP A 11 3.65 -2.02 4.80
CA TRP A 11 3.46 -3.45 4.81
C TRP A 11 3.87 -4.02 3.45
N ILE A 12 4.91 -4.85 3.42
CA ILE A 12 5.34 -5.55 2.21
C ILE A 12 4.74 -6.95 2.21
N CYS A 13 4.04 -7.29 1.13
CA CYS A 13 3.40 -8.58 0.90
C CYS A 13 4.18 -9.32 -0.18
N ALA A 14 4.64 -10.52 0.15
CA ALA A 14 5.30 -11.38 -0.81
C ALA A 14 4.28 -12.05 -1.73
N ILE A 15 3.14 -12.45 -1.18
CA ILE A 15 2.10 -13.19 -1.90
C ILE A 15 0.77 -12.42 -1.98
N THR A 16 -0.06 -12.77 -2.98
CA THR A 16 -1.38 -12.13 -3.18
C THR A 16 -2.30 -12.28 -1.97
N ALA A 17 -2.25 -13.41 -1.26
CA ALA A 17 -3.11 -13.63 -0.09
C ALA A 17 -2.81 -12.63 1.05
N GLU A 18 -1.53 -12.26 1.23
CA GLU A 18 -1.13 -11.27 2.23
C GLU A 18 -1.60 -9.87 1.86
N SER A 19 -1.51 -9.48 0.59
CA SER A 19 -1.96 -8.15 0.16
C SER A 19 -3.48 -8.00 0.24
N VAL A 20 -4.23 -9.06 -0.05
CA VAL A 20 -5.68 -9.11 0.15
C VAL A 20 -6.04 -9.00 1.63
N ALA A 21 -5.37 -9.73 2.50
CA ALA A 21 -5.58 -9.65 3.94
C ALA A 21 -5.22 -8.26 4.48
N ALA A 22 -4.06 -7.72 4.12
CA ALA A 22 -3.60 -6.39 4.53
C ALA A 22 -4.58 -5.29 4.06
N ARG A 23 -5.08 -5.38 2.83
CA ARG A 23 -6.10 -4.47 2.30
C ARG A 23 -7.39 -4.52 3.11
N ALA A 24 -7.80 -5.71 3.54
CA ALA A 24 -9.01 -5.89 4.36
C ALA A 24 -8.91 -5.27 5.76
N PHE A 25 -7.69 -4.97 6.25
CA PHE A 25 -7.46 -4.26 7.51
C PHE A 25 -7.50 -2.73 7.39
N LEU A 26 -7.63 -2.17 6.19
CA LEU A 26 -7.75 -0.74 5.99
C LEU A 26 -9.14 -0.25 6.37
N ASP A 27 -9.20 0.81 7.19
CA ASP A 27 -10.44 1.53 7.48
C ASP A 27 -10.87 2.41 6.30
N GLU A 28 -9.89 2.93 5.55
CA GLU A 28 -10.08 3.77 4.37
C GLU A 28 -9.01 3.44 3.31
N GLU A 29 -9.41 3.34 2.04
CA GLU A 29 -8.49 3.26 0.90
C GLU A 29 -8.29 4.65 0.29
N HIS A 30 -7.04 5.04 0.12
CA HIS A 30 -6.65 6.27 -0.55
C HIS A 30 -6.35 6.03 -2.03
N VAL A 31 -6.41 7.10 -2.83
CA VAL A 31 -5.92 7.07 -4.21
C VAL A 31 -4.44 6.71 -4.22
N GLY A 32 -4.07 5.74 -5.05
CA GLY A 32 -2.71 5.20 -5.20
C GLY A 32 -1.64 6.27 -5.51
N PRO A 33 -0.35 5.88 -5.44
CA PRO A 33 0.76 6.79 -5.61
C PRO A 33 0.76 7.43 -7.01
N ARG A 34 1.09 8.72 -7.07
CA ARG A 34 1.17 9.48 -8.35
C ARG A 34 2.27 8.98 -9.27
N GLN A 35 3.38 8.56 -8.69
CA GLN A 35 4.58 8.10 -9.38
C GLN A 35 5.20 6.98 -8.56
N VAL A 36 5.63 5.96 -9.27
CA VAL A 36 6.52 4.90 -8.79
C VAL A 36 7.80 4.96 -9.62
N ALA A 37 8.88 4.34 -9.16
CA ALA A 37 10.11 4.32 -9.94
C ALA A 37 9.90 3.58 -11.28
N GLN A 38 10.65 3.96 -12.31
CA GLN A 38 10.45 3.47 -13.69
C GLN A 38 10.48 1.93 -13.84
N TYR A 39 11.17 1.23 -12.95
CA TYR A 39 11.31 -0.23 -12.95
C TYR A 39 10.70 -0.88 -11.69
N ASP A 40 9.83 -0.16 -11.01
CA ASP A 40 9.08 -0.66 -9.87
C ASP A 40 7.80 -1.34 -10.37
N ASN A 41 7.84 -2.67 -10.40
CA ASN A 41 6.70 -3.50 -10.79
C ASN A 41 5.82 -3.89 -9.58
N ASN A 42 6.05 -3.29 -8.41
CA ASN A 42 5.22 -3.57 -7.24
C ASN A 42 3.85 -2.92 -7.38
N SER A 43 2.83 -3.58 -6.83
CA SER A 43 1.50 -3.00 -6.69
C SER A 43 1.39 -2.30 -5.34
N TYR A 44 0.87 -1.07 -5.35
CA TYR A 44 0.73 -0.26 -4.13
C TYR A 44 -0.73 0.02 -3.82
N ILE A 45 -1.13 -0.27 -2.58
CA ILE A 45 -2.41 0.12 -2.01
C ILE A 45 -2.11 1.08 -0.87
N LEU A 46 -2.74 2.24 -0.89
CA LEU A 46 -2.60 3.24 0.14
C LEU A 46 -3.87 3.29 0.96
N GLY A 47 -3.77 3.50 2.26
CA GLY A 47 -4.94 3.63 3.10
C GLY A 47 -4.63 4.09 4.50
N LYS A 48 -5.57 3.82 5.40
CA LYS A 48 -5.51 4.20 6.80
C LYS A 48 -5.92 3.04 7.70
N ILE A 49 -5.20 2.88 8.81
CA ILE A 49 -5.52 1.95 9.90
C ILE A 49 -5.50 2.75 11.19
N GLY A 50 -6.65 2.90 11.84
CA GLY A 50 -6.86 3.78 12.98
C GLY A 50 -6.46 5.22 12.65
N SER A 51 -5.47 5.76 13.36
CA SER A 51 -4.96 7.11 13.15
C SER A 51 -3.75 7.19 12.21
N TYR A 52 -3.31 6.05 11.64
CA TYR A 52 -2.07 5.95 10.87
C TYR A 52 -2.36 5.72 9.39
N ASN A 53 -1.69 6.48 8.52
CA ASN A 53 -1.70 6.19 7.10
C ASN A 53 -0.68 5.08 6.80
N ALA A 54 -1.14 4.06 6.07
CA ALA A 54 -0.37 2.87 5.74
C ALA A 54 -0.22 2.68 4.23
N VAL A 55 0.94 2.16 3.82
CA VAL A 55 1.22 1.72 2.44
C VAL A 55 1.37 0.21 2.42
N ILE A 56 0.61 -0.48 1.57
CA ILE A 56 0.79 -1.90 1.29
C ILE A 56 1.46 -2.02 -0.07
N ALA A 57 2.62 -2.66 -0.12
CA ALA A 57 3.34 -2.98 -1.34
C ALA A 57 3.25 -4.50 -1.59
N ALA A 58 2.80 -4.92 -2.76
CA ALA A 58 2.76 -6.32 -3.16
C ALA A 58 3.73 -6.58 -4.30
N LEU A 59 4.55 -7.63 -4.15
CA LEU A 59 5.48 -8.06 -5.19
C LEU A 59 4.71 -8.63 -6.42
N PRO A 60 5.22 -8.45 -7.65
CA PRO A 60 4.52 -8.82 -8.89
C PRO A 60 4.28 -10.33 -9.08
N ASP A 61 5.14 -11.18 -8.51
CA ASP A 61 5.10 -12.63 -8.69
C ASP A 61 4.46 -13.40 -7.53
N GLY A 62 3.78 -12.66 -6.64
CA GLY A 62 2.85 -13.11 -5.61
C GLY A 62 2.79 -14.60 -5.30
#